data_AF-A0A2I0T606-F1
#
_entry.id   AF-A0A2I0T606-F1
#
_cell.length_a   1.000
_cell.length_b   1.000
_cell.length_c   1.000
_cell.angle_alpha   90.00
_cell.angle_beta   90.00
_cell.angle_gamma   90.00
#
_symmetry.space_group_name_H-M   'P 1'
#
loop_
_entity.id
_entity.type
_entity.pdbx_description
1 polymer ?
#
loop_
_entity_poly.entity_id
_entity_poly.type
_entity_poly.pdbx_seq_one_letter_code
_entity_poly.pdbx_strand_id
1 'polypeptide(L)' 'MKATCWILAGFYLLFCCKAEEGLNFPTYDGKDRVIDLNEKNYKQALKKYDMLCLLFHEPVSSDKVSQKQFQMTEMVLEE' A
#
# COMPACT_ATOMS: atom_id res chain seq x y z
N MET A 1 26.69 -25.79 -42.53
CA MET A 1 25.52 -26.58 -42.02
C MET A 1 25.51 -26.67 -40.49
N LYS A 2 26.55 -27.21 -39.84
CA LYS A 2 26.59 -27.33 -38.37
C LYS A 2 26.53 -25.97 -37.65
N ALA A 3 27.38 -25.01 -38.00
CA ALA A 3 27.36 -23.68 -37.40
C ALA A 3 25.99 -22.99 -37.50
N THR A 4 25.29 -23.17 -38.61
CA THR A 4 23.96 -22.60 -38.86
C THR A 4 22.90 -23.18 -37.91
N CYS A 5 22.94 -24.48 -37.63
CA CYS A 5 22.07 -25.11 -36.61
C CYS A 5 22.35 -24.59 -35.20
N TRP A 6 23.61 -24.35 -34.85
CA TRP A 6 23.98 -23.86 -33.51
C TRP A 6 23.53 -22.42 -33.29
N ILE A 7 23.64 -21.58 -34.33
CA ILE A 7 23.12 -20.22 -34.32
C ILE A 7 21.60 -20.23 -34.16
N LEU A 8 20.88 -21.05 -34.93
CA LEU A 8 19.43 -21.22 -34.82
C LEU A 8 18.99 -21.70 -33.43
N ALA A 9 19.70 -22.67 -32.85
CA ALA A 9 19.42 -23.16 -31.51
C ALA A 9 19.67 -22.10 -30.43
N GLY A 10 20.73 -21.30 -30.56
CA GLY A 10 21.01 -20.19 -29.65
C GLY A 10 19.94 -19.11 -29.69
N PHE A 11 19.47 -18.73 -30.89
CA PHE A 11 18.35 -17.80 -31.04
C PHE A 11 17.05 -18.34 -30.44
N TYR A 12 16.78 -19.64 -30.60
CA TYR A 12 15.59 -20.26 -30.03
C TYR A 12 15.62 -20.26 -28.49
N LEU A 13 16.78 -20.54 -27.89
CA LEU A 13 16.97 -20.49 -26.43
C LEU A 13 16.82 -19.09 -25.86
N LEU A 14 17.37 -18.07 -26.53
CA LEU A 14 17.19 -16.67 -26.12
C LEU A 14 15.73 -16.22 -26.18
N PHE A 15 14.96 -16.72 -27.15
CA PHE A 15 13.54 -16.42 -27.27
C PHE A 15 12.68 -17.13 -26.19
N CYS A 16 13.11 -18.30 -25.74
CA CYS A 16 12.45 -19.04 -24.65
C CYS A 16 12.78 -18.50 -23.25
N CYS A 17 13.90 -17.81 -23.08
CA CYS A 17 14.28 -17.18 -21.82
C CYS A 17 13.57 -15.83 -21.66
N LYS A 18 12.34 -15.85 -21.14
CA LYS A 18 11.70 -14.62 -20.62
C LYS A 18 12.05 -14.41 -19.16
N ALA A 19 12.56 -13.24 -18.84
CA ALA A 19 12.72 -12.80 -17.46
C ALA A 19 11.34 -12.54 -16.84
N GLU A 20 11.19 -12.85 -15.56
CA GLU A 20 10.00 -12.44 -14.81
C GLU A 20 9.94 -10.93 -14.69
N GLU A 21 8.72 -10.38 -14.67
CA GLU A 21 8.52 -8.97 -14.39
C GLU A 21 9.07 -8.64 -13.00
N GLY A 22 9.81 -7.54 -12.90
CA GLY A 22 10.41 -7.11 -11.64
C GLY A 22 9.34 -6.77 -10.59
N LEU A 23 9.73 -6.82 -9.33
CA LEU A 23 8.88 -6.36 -8.23
C LEU A 23 8.55 -4.87 -8.38
N ASN A 24 7.28 -4.54 -8.16
CA ASN A 24 6.85 -3.16 -8.07
C ASN A 24 7.26 -2.56 -6.72
N PHE A 25 7.50 -1.25 -6.70
CA PHE A 25 7.61 -0.52 -5.45
C PHE A 25 6.30 -0.62 -4.66
N PRO A 26 6.35 -0.70 -3.32
CA PRO A 26 5.14 -0.62 -2.50
C PRO A 26 4.38 0.66 -2.80
N THR A 27 3.06 0.53 -2.97
CA THR A 27 2.14 1.65 -3.12
C THR A 27 1.02 1.50 -2.11
N TYR A 28 0.39 2.61 -1.74
CA TYR A 28 -0.84 2.61 -0.95
C TYR A 28 -1.84 1.57 -1.46
N ASP A 29 -2.32 0.70 -0.57
CA ASP A 29 -3.20 -0.40 -0.92
C ASP A 29 -4.70 -0.09 -0.73
N GLY A 30 -5.04 1.14 -0.34
CA GLY A 30 -6.42 1.60 -0.18
C GLY A 30 -7.17 1.01 1.02
N LYS A 31 -6.46 0.37 1.95
CA LYS A 31 -7.08 -0.20 3.16
C LYS A 31 -7.02 0.78 4.30
N ASP A 32 -8.20 1.09 4.83
CA ASP A 32 -8.35 1.88 6.06
C ASP A 32 -7.75 1.14 7.26
N ARG A 33 -6.75 1.77 7.88
CA ARG A 33 -6.05 1.30 9.07
C ARG A 33 -6.25 2.25 10.26
N VAL A 34 -6.88 3.40 10.06
CA VAL A 34 -7.13 4.37 11.12
C VAL A 34 -8.26 3.85 12.00
N ILE A 35 -8.08 3.94 13.31
CA ILE A 35 -9.05 3.42 14.27
C ILE A 35 -9.74 4.62 14.93
N ASP A 36 -11.06 4.71 14.77
CA ASP A 36 -11.87 5.65 15.55
C ASP A 36 -11.89 5.24 17.03
N LEU A 37 -11.21 6.01 17.87
CA LEU A 37 -11.05 5.72 19.29
C LEU A 37 -12.15 6.40 20.11
N ASN A 38 -12.78 5.61 20.97
CA ASN A 38 -13.80 6.08 21.90
C ASN A 38 -13.68 5.36 23.25
N GLU A 39 -14.52 5.77 24.20
CA GLU A 39 -14.53 5.23 25.57
C GLU A 39 -14.71 3.70 25.64
N LYS A 40 -15.34 3.09 24.63
CA LYS A 40 -15.62 1.66 24.60
C LYS A 40 -14.42 0.84 24.13
N ASN A 41 -13.60 1.37 23.22
CA ASN A 41 -12.53 0.60 22.56
C ASN A 41 -11.10 1.02 22.96
N TYR A 42 -10.89 2.20 23.57
CA TYR A 42 -9.54 2.73 23.81
C TYR A 42 -8.67 1.80 24.67
N LYS A 43 -9.23 1.18 25.72
CA LYS A 43 -8.50 0.25 26.59
C LYS A 43 -8.04 -1.00 25.84
N GLN A 44 -8.81 -1.44 24.84
CA GLN A 44 -8.44 -2.59 24.03
C GLN A 44 -7.36 -2.21 23.03
N ALA A 45 -7.46 -1.04 22.40
CA ALA A 45 -6.43 -0.53 21.51
C ALA A 45 -5.08 -0.38 22.22
N LEU A 46 -5.07 0.22 23.43
CA LEU A 46 -3.87 0.37 24.27
C LEU A 46 -3.18 -0.95 24.62
N LYS A 47 -3.93 -2.06 24.68
CA LYS A 47 -3.37 -3.38 24.95
C LYS A 47 -2.92 -4.12 23.69
N LYS A 48 -3.51 -3.78 22.54
CA LYS A 48 -3.29 -4.48 21.27
C LYS A 48 -2.03 -4.00 20.57
N TYR A 49 -1.70 -2.72 20.72
CA TYR A 49 -0.59 -2.08 20.00
C TYR A 49 0.48 -1.62 20.97
N ASP A 50 1.74 -1.92 20.66
CA ASP A 50 2.89 -1.45 21.45
C ASP A 50 3.09 0.07 21.32
N MET A 51 2.66 0.65 20.19
CA MET A 51 2.68 2.08 19.91
C MET A 51 1.34 2.51 19.31
N LEU A 52 0.82 3.63 19.80
CA LEU A 52 -0.37 4.29 19.25
C LEU A 52 -0.02 5.72 18.86
N CYS A 53 -0.29 6.08 17.61
CA CYS A 53 -0.30 7.47 17.16
C CYS A 53 -1.73 7.99 17.24
N LEU A 54 -1.93 9.14 17.88
CA LEU A 54 -3.26 9.72 18.10
C LEU A 54 -3.37 11.04 17.35
N LEU A 55 -4.30 11.11 16.40
CA LEU A 55 -4.73 12.38 15.81
C LEU A 55 -5.86 12.95 16.68
N PHE A 56 -5.53 13.91 17.53
CA PHE A 56 -6.55 14.66 18.28
C PHE A 56 -7.03 15.85 17.46
N HIS A 57 -8.34 15.94 17.21
CA HIS A 57 -8.93 17.00 16.41
C HIS A 57 -10.31 17.40 16.94
N GLU A 58 -10.77 18.59 16.57
CA GLU A 58 -12.13 19.04 16.83
C GLU A 58 -13.14 18.35 15.91
N PRO A 59 -14.44 18.30 16.29
CA PRO A 59 -15.48 17.79 15.40
C PRO A 59 -15.45 18.46 14.04
N VAL A 60 -15.40 17.65 12.98
CA VAL A 60 -15.36 18.16 11.61
C VAL A 60 -16.73 18.75 11.26
N SER A 61 -16.74 19.95 10.72
CA SER A 61 -17.96 20.61 10.25
C SER A 61 -18.63 19.83 9.11
N SER A 62 -19.94 20.00 8.97
CA SER A 62 -20.73 19.28 7.96
C SER A 62 -20.53 19.77 6.52
N ASP A 63 -19.66 20.76 6.30
CA ASP A 63 -19.37 21.25 4.96
C ASP A 63 -18.46 20.28 4.20
N LYS A 64 -18.67 20.18 2.89
CA LYS A 64 -17.99 19.20 2.04
C LYS A 64 -16.47 19.42 1.99
N VAL A 65 -16.01 20.65 2.18
CA VAL A 65 -14.58 20.98 2.07
C VAL A 65 -13.85 20.46 3.28
N SER A 66 -14.36 20.74 4.48
CA SER A 66 -13.78 20.27 5.73
C SER A 66 -13.78 18.75 5.86
N GLN A 67 -14.86 18.08 5.44
CA GLN A 67 -14.89 16.61 5.41
C GLN A 67 -13.85 16.03 4.45
N LYS A 68 -13.69 16.61 3.26
CA LYS A 68 -12.70 16.15 2.29
C LYS A 68 -11.27 16.37 2.81
N GLN A 69 -11.02 17.50 3.45
CA GLN A 69 -9.72 17.80 4.03
C GLN A 69 -9.38 16.84 5.17
N PHE A 70 -10.36 16.52 6.01
CA PHE A 70 -10.20 15.52 7.07
C PHE A 70 -9.88 14.14 6.50
N GLN A 71 -10.63 13.67 5.51
CA GLN A 71 -10.36 12.39 4.83
C GLN A 71 -8.97 12.31 4.20
N MET A 72 -8.49 13.40 3.58
CA MET A 72 -7.12 13.43 3.06
C MET A 72 -6.08 13.36 4.18
N THR A 73 -6.38 13.95 5.34
CA THR A 73 -5.49 13.88 6.51
C THR A 73 -5.42 12.46 7.06
N GLU A 74 -6.57 11.77 7.17
CA GLU A 74 -6.63 10.37 7.59
C GLU A 74 -5.87 9.46 6.63
N MET A 75 -6.03 9.64 5.32
CA MET A 75 -5.31 8.86 4.31
C MET A 75 -3.79 8.96 4.43
N VAL A 76 -3.26 10.14 4.78
CA VAL A 76 -1.82 10.34 4.99
C VAL A 76 -1.31 9.58 6.22
N LEU A 77 -2.17 9.30 7.20
CA LEU A 77 -1.81 8.53 8.40
C LEU A 77 -1.82 7.01 8.17
N GLU A 78 -2.30 6.55 7.01
CA GLU A 78 -2.35 5.12 6.66
C GLU A 78 -1.08 4.61 5.97
N GLU A 79 -0.19 5.52 5.53
CA GLU A 79 1.10 5.24 4.85
C GLU A 79 2.22 4.81 5.82
#